data_AF-A0A9D0W1L2-F1
#
_entry.id   AF-A0A9D0W1L2-F1
#
_cell.length_a   1.000
_cell.length_b   1.000
_cell.length_c   1.000
_cell.angle_alpha   90.00
_cell.angle_beta   90.00
_cell.angle_gamma   90.00
#
_symmetry.space_group_name_H-M   'P 1'
#
loop_
_entity.id
_entity.type
_entity.pdbx_description
1 polymer ?
#
loop_
_entity_poly.entity_id
_entity_poly.type
_entity_poly.pdbx_seq_one_letter_code
_entity_poly.pdbx_strand_id
1 'polypeptide(L)' 'VTRSEDPDTLFFHRRLILEGETETGLYIKNLLDALDFDWDAHFEAVLGPRLGPPAGKAAHRLGLDRRPERATQR' A
#
# COMPACT_ATOMS: atom_id res chain seq x y z
N VAL A 1 1.12 -16.27 -10.14
CA VAL A 1 1.74 -16.21 -8.80
C VAL A 1 2.34 -14.82 -8.64
N THR A 2 1.54 -13.88 -8.14
CA THR A 2 1.97 -12.51 -7.84
C THR A 2 2.61 -12.54 -6.46
N ARG A 3 3.93 -12.35 -6.39
CA ARG A 3 4.68 -12.30 -5.14
C ARG A 3 4.48 -10.91 -4.51
N SER A 4 3.30 -10.71 -3.91
CA SER A 4 3.12 -9.66 -2.91
C SER A 4 3.96 -10.09 -1.72
N GLU A 5 5.21 -9.64 -1.66
CA GLU A 5 6.08 -9.97 -0.53
C GLU A 5 5.47 -9.34 0.73
N ASP A 6 5.15 -10.21 1.68
CA ASP A 6 4.55 -9.84 2.95
C ASP A 6 5.54 -8.93 3.73
N PRO A 7 5.08 -7.80 4.30
CA PRO A 7 5.95 -6.83 4.97
C PRO A 7 6.75 -7.43 6.13
N ASP A 8 6.18 -8.41 6.87
CA ASP A 8 6.91 -9.11 7.93
C ASP A 8 8.08 -9.90 7.33
N THR A 9 7.83 -10.61 6.24
CA THR A 9 8.87 -11.30 5.44
C THR A 9 9.96 -10.32 5.00
N LEU A 10 9.60 -9.14 4.51
CA LEU A 10 10.57 -8.12 4.08
C LEU A 10 11.39 -7.57 5.25
N PHE A 11 10.81 -7.41 6.43
CA PHE A 11 11.50 -6.99 7.65
C PHE A 11 12.51 -8.06 8.12
N PHE A 12 12.10 -9.33 8.20
CA PHE A 12 12.98 -10.43 8.59
C PHE A 12 14.12 -10.67 7.59
N HIS A 13 13.89 -10.41 6.30
CA HIS A 13 14.92 -10.45 5.26
C HIS A 13 15.76 -9.17 5.17
N ARG A 14 15.57 -8.17 6.06
CA ARG A 14 16.24 -6.86 6.02
C ARG A 14 16.11 -6.11 4.69
N ARG A 15 15.03 -6.38 3.96
CA ARG A 15 14.65 -5.67 2.73
C ARG A 15 13.72 -4.50 2.99
N LEU A 16 13.10 -4.47 4.17
CA LEU A 16 12.43 -3.32 4.73
C LEU A 16 13.13 -2.96 6.06
N ILE A 17 13.65 -1.75 6.14
CA ILE A 17 14.31 -1.21 7.35
C ILE A 17 13.43 -0.06 7.85
N LEU A 18 12.99 -0.16 9.10
CA LEU A 18 12.27 0.89 9.82
C LEU A 18 13.10 1.22 11.06
N GLU A 19 13.63 2.44 11.12
CA GLU A 19 14.43 2.96 12.24
C GLU A 19 13.63 3.99 13.03
N GLY A 20 13.86 4.09 14.34
CA GLY A 20 13.15 5.00 15.25
C GLY A 20 12.31 4.27 16.31
N GLU A 21 11.47 5.03 17.02
CA GLU A 21 10.55 4.50 18.05
C GLU A 21 9.41 3.70 17.40
N THR A 22 9.18 2.47 17.86
CA THR A 22 8.11 1.59 17.37
C THR A 22 6.74 2.27 17.42
N GLU A 23 6.49 3.08 18.44
CA GLU A 23 5.25 3.84 18.59
C GLU A 23 5.05 4.84 17.44
N THR A 24 6.12 5.51 16.99
CA THR A 24 6.07 6.44 15.85
C THR A 24 5.79 5.70 14.55
N GLY A 25 6.44 4.54 14.35
CA GLY A 25 6.16 3.68 13.20
C GLY A 25 4.69 3.25 13.14
N LEU A 26 4.11 2.89 14.29
CA LEU A 26 2.71 2.52 14.41
C LEU A 26 1.77 3.70 14.13
N TYR A 27 2.08 4.90 14.61
CA TYR A 27 1.31 6.11 14.29
C TYR A 27 1.33 6.41 12.80
N ILE A 28 2.49 6.34 12.14
CA ILE A 28 2.62 6.57 10.69
C ILE A 28 1.82 5.51 9.93
N LYS A 29 1.90 4.24 10.33
CA LYS A 29 1.14 3.14 9.73
C LYS A 29 -0.37 3.38 9.84
N ASN A 30 -0.85 3.72 11.03
CA ASN A 30 -2.27 3.98 11.26
C ASN A 30 -2.75 5.25 10.52
N LEU A 31 -1.89 6.27 10.40
CA LEU A 31 -2.17 7.46 9.60
C LEU A 31 -2.33 7.10 8.12
N LEU A 32 -1.37 6.36 7.55
CA LEU A 32 -1.42 5.92 6.16
C LEU A 32 -2.61 5.00 5.88
N ASP A 33 -2.95 4.11 6.81
CA ASP A 33 -4.13 3.24 6.73
C ASP A 33 -5.44 4.04 6.73
N ALA A 34 -5.47 5.19 7.42
CA ALA A 34 -6.65 6.06 7.49
C ALA A 34 -6.83 6.92 6.22
N LEU A 35 -5.76 7.13 5.44
CA LEU A 35 -5.87 7.80 4.14
C LEU A 35 -6.66 6.90 3.18
N ASP A 36 -7.71 7.45 2.58
CA ASP A 36 -8.46 6.80 1.51
C ASP A 36 -7.81 7.21 0.18
N PHE A 37 -6.85 6.41 -0.28
CA PHE A 37 -6.16 6.65 -1.55
C PHE A 37 -7.06 6.20 -2.72
N ASP A 38 -7.52 7.16 -3.50
CA ASP A 38 -8.21 6.91 -4.77
C ASP A 38 -7.17 6.69 -5.88
N TRP A 39 -6.82 5.43 -6.10
CA TRP A 39 -5.89 5.04 -7.14
C TRP A 39 -6.41 5.35 -8.55
N ASP A 40 -7.72 5.25 -8.78
CA ASP A 40 -8.30 5.52 -10.10
C ASP A 40 -8.16 7.00 -10.46
N ALA A 41 -8.51 7.90 -9.52
CA ALA A 41 -8.32 9.34 -9.71
C ALA A 41 -6.84 9.71 -9.88
N HIS A 42 -5.94 9.06 -9.13
CA HIS A 42 -4.50 9.30 -9.27
C HIS A 42 -3.98 8.89 -10.66
N PHE A 43 -4.35 7.71 -11.17
CA PHE A 43 -3.94 7.26 -12.49
C PHE A 43 -4.55 8.09 -13.61
N GLU A 44 -5.80 8.52 -13.47
CA GLU A 44 -6.43 9.43 -14.44
C GLU A 44 -5.70 10.78 -14.49
N ALA A 45 -5.31 11.33 -13.34
CA ALA A 45 -4.56 12.59 -13.26
C ALA A 45 -3.15 12.49 -13.86
N VAL A 46 -2.45 11.38 -13.65
CA VAL A 46 -1.04 11.20 -14.08
C VAL A 46 -0.93 10.70 -15.52
N LEU A 47 -1.74 9.72 -15.91
CA LEU A 47 -1.65 9.04 -17.22
C LEU A 47 -2.67 9.57 -18.24
N GLY A 48 -3.60 10.41 -17.80
CA GLY A 48 -4.62 11.03 -18.64
C GLY A 48 -5.75 10.07 -19.04
N PRO A 49 -6.78 10.57 -19.75
CA PRO A 49 -8.05 9.86 -19.94
C PRO A 49 -7.96 8.57 -20.79
N ARG A 50 -6.88 8.41 -21.58
CA ARG A 50 -6.70 7.23 -22.44
C ARG A 50 -6.01 6.06 -21.73
N LEU A 51 -5.13 6.36 -20.78
CA LEU A 51 -4.30 5.37 -20.09
C LEU A 51 -4.64 5.22 -18.61
N GLY A 52 -5.35 6.19 -18.01
CA GLY A 52 -5.83 6.15 -16.64
C GLY A 52 -6.76 4.97 -16.35
N PRO A 53 -7.90 4.80 -17.06
CA PRO A 53 -8.85 3.72 -16.79
C PRO A 53 -8.26 2.29 -16.87
N PRO A 54 -7.43 1.93 -17.88
CA PRO A 54 -6.80 0.62 -17.90
C PRO A 54 -5.73 0.46 -16.80
N ALA A 55 -5.03 1.53 -16.42
CA ALA A 55 -4.04 1.52 -15.33
C ALA A 55 -4.71 1.37 -13.96
N GLY A 56 -5.79 2.09 -13.68
CA GLY A 56 -6.59 1.94 -12.46
C GLY A 56 -7.13 0.51 -12.30
N LYS A 57 -7.74 -0.05 -13.35
CA LYS A 57 -8.17 -1.47 -13.36
C LYS A 57 -7.02 -2.48 -13.18
N ALA A 58 -5.79 -2.11 -13.53
CA ALA A 58 -4.62 -2.95 -13.28
C ALA A 58 -4.16 -2.82 -11.82
N ALA A 59 -4.18 -1.62 -11.24
CA ALA A 59 -3.90 -1.38 -9.83
C ALA A 59 -4.84 -2.16 -8.91
N HIS A 60 -6.15 -2.10 -9.20
CA HIS A 60 -7.17 -2.91 -8.51
C HIS A 60 -6.88 -4.42 -8.58
N ARG A 61 -6.48 -4.92 -9.75
CA ARG A 61 -6.13 -6.34 -9.94
C ARG A 61 -4.84 -6.74 -9.25
N LEU A 62 -3.88 -5.83 -9.14
CA LEU A 62 -2.66 -6.01 -8.38
C LEU A 62 -2.92 -5.88 -6.86
N GLY A 63 -4.10 -5.38 -6.47
CA GLY A 63 -4.47 -5.16 -5.09
C GLY A 63 -3.65 -4.05 -4.44
N LEU A 64 -3.24 -3.03 -5.19
CA LEU A 64 -2.63 -1.82 -4.63
C LEU A 64 -3.61 -1.06 -3.73
N ASP A 65 -4.89 -1.35 -3.92
CA ASP A 65 -6.07 -0.88 -3.22
C ASP A 65 -6.41 -1.78 -2.01
N ARG A 66 -5.71 -2.90 -1.81
CA ARG A 66 -5.93 -3.74 -0.63
C ARG A 66 -5.50 -2.95 0.60
N ARG A 67 -6.50 -2.42 1.31
CA ARG A 67 -6.38 -2.04 2.72
C ARG A 67 -5.69 -3.20 3.45
N PRO A 68 -4.53 -3.01 4.08
CA PRO A 68 -3.98 -4.04 4.93
C PRO A 68 -5.01 -4.28 6.05
N GLU A 69 -5.57 -5.48 6.08
CA GLU A 69 -6.51 -5.87 7.13
C GLU A 69 -5.89 -5.56 8.48
N ARG A 70 -6.69 -4.95 9.36
CA ARG A 70 -6.27 -4.52 10.68
C ARG A 70 -5.66 -5.71 11.42
N ALA A 71 -4.34 -5.77 11.45
CA ALA A 71 -3.60 -6.50 12.46
C ALA A 71 -3.96 -5.88 13.81
N THR A 72 -5.07 -6.37 14.37
CA THR A 72 -5.34 -6.36 15.80
C THR A 72 -4.22 -7.20 16.40
N GLN A 73 -3.08 -6.57 16.66
CA GLN A 73 -2.16 -7.07 17.66
C GLN A 73 -2.89 -6.97 19.00
N ARG A 74 -3.36 -8.12 19.49
CA ARG A 74 -3.52 -8.39 20.91
C ARG A 74 -2.15 -8.69 21.51
#